data_AF-A0R3P8-F1
#
_entry.id   AF-A0R3P8-F1
#
_cell.length_a   1.000
_cell.length_b   1.000
_cell.length_c   1.000
_cell.angle_alpha   90.00
_cell.angle_beta   90.00
_cell.angle_gamma   90.00
#
_symmetry.space_group_name_H-M   'P 1'
#
loop_
_entity.id
_entity.type
_entity.pdbx_description
1 polymer ?
#
loop_
_entity_poly.entity_id
_entity_poly.type
_entity_poly.pdbx_seq_one_letter_code
_entity_poly.pdbx_strand_id
1 'polypeptide(L)'
;MTTSVRSAATRDEYAERLLKGSVKRSYAPVVDIEWDTPLEPDKFFLPPKLVSLYGTPLWESMSREQQIELSRQELANTLSAGIWFENILNQALLRKMMHQDPTARATHYELTELGDETRHMVMFGRAIERIGAKPVRPRLYQRMIINTLPFFFRGSVLWVAALIGEEIFDSLQRQMMDDPELQPFVQRVMRIHVTEEARHIQFARDGLRKRTSDMGWPTRVWVSNLNGLGGLFFRHLFSHPIQYRRAGLDGRAGRRLARASAHRHEVQVAGFAPLAAFLEEVGLMGRIGRRMWRRSGFLPQDHTPTVRHRGIAAGTEPAIDEDVYDGFAVLDNGDRDSRVRVRLTGHLDPIDGRYHWQGSILDADMVAGTGPVRLTIGQRSADARIVERTAQSTYTIAGVGEPPFTLAE
;
A
#
# COMPACT_ATOMS: atom_id res chain seq x y z
N MET A 1 43.27 2.00 -11.24
CA MET A 1 42.14 1.15 -10.81
C MET A 1 40.86 1.91 -11.10
N THR A 2 40.12 1.47 -12.11
CA THR A 2 38.84 2.08 -12.54
C THR A 2 37.72 1.57 -11.65
N THR A 3 37.22 2.43 -10.78
CA THR A 3 36.06 2.19 -9.93
C THR A 3 34.84 1.95 -10.83
N SER A 4 34.37 0.70 -10.90
CA SER A 4 33.13 0.34 -11.57
C SER A 4 31.97 1.02 -10.84
N VAL A 5 31.46 2.10 -11.44
CA VAL A 5 30.15 2.65 -11.09
C VAL A 5 29.15 1.54 -11.44
N ARG A 6 28.54 0.92 -10.43
CA ARG A 6 27.37 0.03 -10.63
C ARG A 6 26.32 0.85 -11.37
N SER A 7 26.19 0.62 -12.67
CA SER A 7 25.12 1.15 -13.50
C SER A 7 23.79 0.83 -12.82
N ALA A 8 22.92 1.83 -12.66
CA ALA A 8 21.53 1.57 -12.33
C ALA A 8 20.98 0.57 -13.37
N ALA A 9 20.30 -0.48 -12.90
CA ALA A 9 19.76 -1.51 -13.79
C ALA A 9 18.87 -0.88 -14.88
N THR A 10 19.05 -1.33 -16.12
CA THR A 10 18.27 -0.85 -17.26
C THR A 10 16.79 -1.22 -17.07
N ARG A 11 15.87 -0.52 -17.76
CA ARG A 11 14.42 -0.82 -17.68
C ARG A 11 14.13 -2.27 -18.08
N ASP A 12 14.88 -2.81 -19.03
CA ASP A 12 14.69 -4.19 -19.49
C ASP A 12 15.19 -5.23 -18.48
N GLU A 13 16.33 -5.01 -17.83
CA GLU A 13 16.80 -5.87 -16.73
C GLU A 13 15.82 -5.88 -15.55
N TYR A 14 15.26 -4.72 -15.22
CA TYR A 14 14.25 -4.60 -14.17
C TYR A 14 12.95 -5.33 -14.55
N ALA A 15 12.47 -5.14 -15.77
CA ALA A 15 11.29 -5.85 -16.29
C ALA A 15 11.51 -7.37 -16.35
N GLU A 16 12.70 -7.82 -16.74
CA GLU A 16 13.04 -9.25 -16.75
C GLU A 16 12.97 -9.86 -15.34
N ARG A 17 13.47 -9.16 -14.32
CA ARG A 17 13.36 -9.61 -12.93
C ARG A 17 11.90 -9.73 -12.48
N LEU A 18 11.07 -8.76 -12.83
CA LEU A 18 9.64 -8.81 -12.50
C LEU A 18 8.91 -9.92 -13.24
N LEU A 19 9.20 -10.14 -14.53
CA LEU A 19 8.67 -11.25 -15.32
C LEU A 19 9.00 -12.61 -14.69
N LYS A 20 10.25 -12.82 -14.25
CA LYS A 20 10.64 -14.04 -13.53
C LYS A 20 9.87 -14.20 -12.22
N GLY A 21 9.53 -13.09 -11.55
CA GLY A 21 8.68 -13.07 -10.37
C GLY A 21 7.23 -13.44 -10.66
N SER A 22 6.65 -12.90 -11.75
CA SER A 22 5.25 -13.14 -12.14
C SER A 22 4.97 -14.61 -12.44
N VAL A 23 5.89 -15.33 -13.10
CA VAL A 23 5.72 -16.77 -13.39
C VAL A 23 5.60 -17.60 -12.10
N LYS A 24 6.28 -17.20 -11.02
CA LYS A 24 6.25 -17.91 -9.73
C LYS A 24 5.12 -17.49 -8.80
N ARG A 25 4.49 -16.32 -9.06
CA ARG A 25 3.56 -15.64 -8.14
C ARG A 25 2.37 -15.02 -8.86
N SER A 26 1.91 -15.67 -9.93
CA SER A 26 0.61 -15.36 -10.53
C SER A 26 -0.42 -16.35 -10.01
N TYR A 27 -1.52 -15.83 -9.50
CA TYR A 27 -2.63 -16.62 -8.99
C TYR A 27 -3.75 -16.71 -10.02
N ALA A 28 -4.43 -17.84 -10.04
CA ALA A 28 -5.69 -18.05 -10.73
C ALA A 28 -6.82 -17.93 -9.71
N PRO A 29 -7.56 -16.80 -9.66
CA PRO A 29 -8.58 -16.56 -8.64
C PRO A 29 -9.67 -17.63 -8.54
N VAL A 30 -9.88 -18.39 -9.63
CA VAL A 30 -10.83 -19.51 -9.67
C VAL A 30 -10.40 -20.68 -8.79
N VAL A 31 -9.09 -20.90 -8.65
CA VAL A 31 -8.49 -22.05 -7.94
C VAL A 31 -7.93 -21.62 -6.58
N ASP A 32 -7.36 -20.42 -6.48
CA ASP A 32 -6.61 -19.99 -5.29
C ASP A 32 -7.47 -19.49 -4.12
N ILE A 33 -8.79 -19.46 -4.29
CA ILE A 33 -9.76 -19.01 -3.29
C ILE A 33 -10.85 -20.07 -3.15
N GLU A 34 -11.07 -20.51 -1.91
CA GLU A 34 -12.16 -21.41 -1.54
C GLU A 34 -13.51 -20.68 -1.50
N TRP A 35 -14.08 -20.43 -2.69
CA TRP A 35 -15.31 -19.65 -2.86
C TRP A 35 -16.54 -20.27 -2.16
N ASP A 36 -16.56 -21.61 -2.04
CA ASP A 36 -17.71 -22.35 -1.51
C ASP A 36 -17.73 -22.46 0.02
N THR A 37 -16.67 -21.99 0.69
CA THR A 37 -16.62 -21.96 2.17
C THR A 37 -17.74 -21.08 2.71
N PRO A 38 -18.58 -21.54 3.66
CA PRO A 38 -19.66 -20.74 4.25
C PRO A 38 -19.15 -19.41 4.83
N LEU A 39 -19.96 -18.36 4.70
CA LEU A 39 -19.65 -17.08 5.34
C LEU A 39 -19.85 -17.21 6.84
N GLU A 40 -18.94 -16.64 7.62
CA GLU A 40 -19.06 -16.59 9.08
C GLU A 40 -20.01 -15.45 9.47
N PRO A 41 -21.17 -15.72 10.10
CA PRO A 41 -22.21 -14.70 10.29
C PRO A 41 -21.76 -13.46 11.08
N ASP A 42 -20.85 -13.63 12.05
CA ASP A 42 -20.42 -12.58 12.99
C ASP A 42 -19.14 -11.85 12.55
N LYS A 43 -18.59 -12.20 11.37
CA LYS A 43 -17.38 -11.59 10.81
C LYS A 43 -17.69 -10.48 9.81
N PHE A 44 -16.86 -9.46 9.85
CA PHE A 44 -16.95 -8.32 8.95
C PHE A 44 -16.38 -8.61 7.57
N PHE A 45 -16.75 -7.77 6.61
CA PHE A 45 -16.20 -7.75 5.25
C PHE A 45 -15.10 -6.70 5.05
N LEU A 46 -14.97 -5.78 6.02
CA LEU A 46 -13.83 -4.88 6.20
C LEU A 46 -13.52 -4.85 7.70
N PRO A 47 -12.25 -4.81 8.13
CA PRO A 47 -11.91 -4.59 9.53
C PRO A 47 -12.69 -3.41 10.11
N PRO A 48 -13.22 -3.50 11.34
CA PRO A 48 -14.01 -2.43 11.95
C PRO A 48 -13.30 -1.08 11.89
N LYS A 49 -12.01 -1.06 12.21
CA LYS A 49 -11.15 0.14 12.17
C LYS A 49 -11.08 0.81 10.80
N LEU A 50 -11.40 0.12 9.71
CA LEU A 50 -11.40 0.69 8.35
C LEU A 50 -12.78 1.14 7.89
N VAL A 51 -13.85 0.72 8.56
CA VAL A 51 -15.23 1.10 8.21
C VAL A 51 -15.42 2.60 8.44
N SER A 52 -16.07 3.27 7.49
CA SER A 52 -16.05 4.73 7.44
C SER A 52 -16.71 5.46 8.62
N LEU A 53 -17.59 4.78 9.36
CA LEU A 53 -18.26 5.31 10.55
C LEU A 53 -17.60 4.91 11.87
N TYR A 54 -16.57 4.06 11.86
CA TYR A 54 -15.90 3.62 13.08
C TYR A 54 -15.43 4.81 13.95
N GLY A 55 -15.62 4.68 15.26
CA GLY A 55 -15.31 5.72 16.24
C GLY A 55 -16.23 6.95 16.21
N THR A 56 -17.37 6.88 15.52
CA THR A 56 -18.40 7.94 15.55
C THR A 56 -19.56 7.57 16.48
N PRO A 57 -20.31 8.55 17.03
CA PRO A 57 -21.49 8.26 17.85
C PRO A 57 -22.55 7.41 17.12
N LEU A 58 -22.65 7.55 15.79
CA LEU A 58 -23.56 6.73 15.00
C LEU A 58 -23.12 5.25 15.01
N TRP A 59 -21.84 4.98 14.88
CA TRP A 59 -21.30 3.61 14.94
C TRP A 59 -21.52 2.96 16.30
N GLU A 60 -21.29 3.70 17.38
CA GLU A 60 -21.54 3.22 18.75
C GLU A 60 -23.01 2.88 19.01
N SER A 61 -23.93 3.56 18.32
CA SER A 61 -25.38 3.29 18.39
C SER A 61 -25.86 2.17 17.46
N MET A 62 -25.04 1.71 16.52
CA MET A 62 -25.41 0.65 15.57
C MET A 62 -25.36 -0.72 16.22
N SER A 63 -26.30 -1.59 15.84
CA SER A 63 -26.21 -3.02 16.19
C SER A 63 -25.03 -3.68 15.48
N ARG A 64 -24.56 -4.82 15.98
CA ARG A 64 -23.46 -5.58 15.36
C ARG A 64 -23.80 -5.97 13.92
N GLU A 65 -25.05 -6.35 13.65
CA GLU A 65 -25.53 -6.70 12.31
C GLU A 65 -25.48 -5.49 11.38
N GLN A 66 -25.85 -4.29 11.85
CA GLN A 66 -25.75 -3.05 11.06
C GLN A 66 -24.28 -2.69 10.77
N GLN A 67 -23.38 -2.91 11.72
CA GLN A 67 -21.94 -2.68 11.54
C GLN A 67 -21.37 -3.65 10.49
N ILE A 68 -21.71 -4.93 10.55
CA ILE A 68 -21.31 -5.95 9.57
C ILE A 68 -21.89 -5.62 8.19
N GLU A 69 -23.18 -5.29 8.11
CA GLU A 69 -23.82 -4.91 6.84
C GLU A 69 -23.19 -3.66 6.22
N LEU A 70 -22.84 -2.65 7.03
CA LEU A 70 -22.12 -1.48 6.52
C LEU A 70 -20.77 -1.87 5.93
N SER A 71 -19.99 -2.71 6.63
CA SER A 71 -18.71 -3.21 6.11
C SER A 71 -18.86 -3.94 4.78
N ARG A 72 -19.95 -4.72 4.62
CA ARG A 72 -20.29 -5.43 3.37
C ARG A 72 -20.56 -4.48 2.22
N GLN A 73 -21.33 -3.42 2.47
CA GLN A 73 -21.65 -2.41 1.45
C GLN A 73 -20.44 -1.56 1.06
N GLU A 74 -19.57 -1.26 2.02
CA GLU A 74 -18.32 -0.52 1.77
C GLU A 74 -17.31 -1.36 0.99
N LEU A 75 -17.17 -2.65 1.31
CA LEU A 75 -16.37 -3.58 0.50
C LEU A 75 -16.91 -3.63 -0.93
N ALA A 76 -18.21 -3.85 -1.10
CA ALA A 76 -18.84 -3.93 -2.42
C ALA A 76 -18.60 -2.66 -3.27
N ASN A 77 -18.69 -1.48 -2.65
CA ASN A 77 -18.41 -0.20 -3.31
C ASN A 77 -16.93 -0.09 -3.73
N THR A 78 -16.01 -0.49 -2.86
CA THR A 78 -14.57 -0.48 -3.11
C THR A 78 -14.19 -1.44 -4.24
N LEU A 79 -14.61 -2.71 -4.16
CA LEU A 79 -14.36 -3.71 -5.21
C LEU A 79 -14.98 -3.30 -6.55
N SER A 80 -16.19 -2.72 -6.53
CA SER A 80 -16.81 -2.22 -7.76
C SER A 80 -15.97 -1.12 -8.40
N ALA A 81 -15.39 -0.22 -7.62
CA ALA A 81 -14.51 0.83 -8.13
C ALA A 81 -13.17 0.27 -8.65
N GLY A 82 -12.61 -0.74 -7.97
CA GLY A 82 -11.42 -1.48 -8.42
C GLY A 82 -11.59 -2.02 -9.84
N ILE A 83 -12.69 -2.74 -10.11
CA ILE A 83 -13.01 -3.28 -11.44
C ILE A 83 -12.96 -2.19 -12.53
N TRP A 84 -13.52 -1.01 -12.27
CA TRP A 84 -13.52 0.08 -13.25
C TRP A 84 -12.15 0.73 -13.38
N PHE A 85 -11.37 0.80 -12.30
CA PHE A 85 -10.02 1.33 -12.30
C PHE A 85 -9.08 0.43 -13.12
N GLU A 86 -9.07 -0.87 -12.86
CA GLU A 86 -8.31 -1.88 -13.62
C GLU A 86 -8.67 -1.83 -15.11
N ASN A 87 -9.95 -1.71 -15.43
CA ASN A 87 -10.40 -1.54 -16.81
C ASN A 87 -9.88 -0.26 -17.48
N ILE A 88 -9.70 0.85 -16.74
CA ILE A 88 -9.10 2.08 -17.27
C ILE A 88 -7.61 1.89 -17.51
N LEU A 89 -6.90 1.24 -16.58
CA LEU A 89 -5.48 0.91 -16.72
C LEU A 89 -5.25 0.00 -17.92
N ASN A 90 -6.03 -1.06 -18.07
CA ASN A 90 -5.97 -1.98 -19.21
C ASN A 90 -6.12 -1.26 -20.54
N GLN A 91 -7.10 -0.34 -20.65
CA GLN A 91 -7.26 0.48 -21.84
C GLN A 91 -6.04 1.38 -22.09
N ALA A 92 -5.46 1.98 -21.04
CA ALA A 92 -4.32 2.87 -21.19
C ALA A 92 -3.04 2.09 -21.56
N LEU A 93 -2.80 0.92 -20.95
CA LEU A 93 -1.67 0.03 -21.26
C LEU A 93 -1.75 -0.49 -22.70
N LEU A 94 -2.92 -0.98 -23.13
CA LEU A 94 -3.15 -1.42 -24.51
C LEU A 94 -2.89 -0.31 -25.54
N ARG A 95 -3.31 0.92 -25.23
CA ARG A 95 -3.03 2.08 -26.11
C ARG A 95 -1.55 2.44 -26.11
N LYS A 96 -0.86 2.33 -24.98
CA LYS A 96 0.57 2.64 -24.86
C LYS A 96 1.41 1.64 -25.66
N MET A 97 1.06 0.36 -25.60
CA MET A 97 1.71 -0.73 -26.33
C MET A 97 1.79 -0.47 -27.84
N MET A 98 0.81 0.20 -28.45
CA MET A 98 0.81 0.54 -29.87
C MET A 98 1.99 1.41 -30.32
N HIS A 99 2.73 2.00 -29.37
CA HIS A 99 3.87 2.87 -29.61
C HIS A 99 5.18 2.29 -29.03
N GLN A 100 5.20 1.01 -28.64
CA GLN A 100 6.34 0.33 -28.04
C GLN A 100 6.81 -0.83 -28.91
N ASP A 101 8.08 -1.19 -28.76
CA ASP A 101 8.63 -2.40 -29.38
C ASP A 101 7.96 -3.64 -28.75
N PRO A 102 7.25 -4.48 -29.53
CA PRO A 102 6.58 -5.66 -29.02
C PRO A 102 7.53 -6.74 -28.50
N THR A 103 8.84 -6.67 -28.80
CA THR A 103 9.85 -7.64 -28.37
C THR A 103 10.55 -7.25 -27.06
N ALA A 104 10.37 -5.99 -26.63
CA ALA A 104 11.01 -5.46 -25.43
C ALA A 104 10.46 -6.10 -24.15
N ARG A 105 11.34 -6.32 -23.16
CA ARG A 105 10.94 -6.95 -21.88
C ARG A 105 9.94 -6.09 -21.12
N ALA A 106 10.08 -4.77 -21.17
CA ALA A 106 9.11 -3.85 -20.59
C ALA A 106 7.69 -4.02 -21.19
N THR A 107 7.59 -4.26 -22.50
CA THR A 107 6.30 -4.49 -23.16
C THR A 107 5.69 -5.84 -22.76
N HIS A 108 6.50 -6.89 -22.69
CA HIS A 108 6.05 -8.19 -22.18
C HIS A 108 5.58 -8.13 -20.73
N TYR A 109 6.26 -7.33 -19.90
CA TYR A 109 5.84 -7.13 -18.51
C TYR A 109 4.51 -6.39 -18.43
N GLU A 110 4.32 -5.31 -19.21
CA GLU A 110 3.03 -4.59 -19.28
C GLU A 110 1.87 -5.47 -19.76
N LEU A 111 2.13 -6.45 -20.64
CA LEU A 111 1.15 -7.47 -21.02
C LEU A 111 0.89 -8.50 -19.91
N THR A 112 1.87 -8.75 -19.05
CA THR A 112 1.70 -9.58 -17.86
C THR A 112 0.84 -8.86 -16.83
N GLU A 113 1.10 -7.57 -16.57
CA GLU A 113 0.25 -6.72 -15.72
C GLU A 113 -1.20 -6.72 -16.23
N LEU A 114 -1.42 -6.48 -17.53
CA LEU A 114 -2.74 -6.57 -18.16
C LEU A 114 -3.43 -7.91 -17.86
N GLY A 115 -2.68 -9.01 -17.88
CA GLY A 115 -3.19 -10.34 -17.51
C GLY A 115 -3.60 -10.42 -16.04
N ASP A 116 -2.74 -9.97 -15.12
CA ASP A 116 -3.00 -9.93 -13.67
C ASP A 116 -4.26 -9.08 -13.40
N GLU A 117 -4.39 -7.89 -14.00
CA GLU A 117 -5.55 -7.02 -13.84
C GLU A 117 -6.86 -7.66 -14.31
N THR A 118 -6.86 -8.38 -15.44
CA THR A 118 -8.09 -9.08 -15.87
C THR A 118 -8.52 -10.16 -14.86
N ARG A 119 -7.57 -10.79 -14.17
CA ARG A 119 -7.85 -11.76 -13.11
C ARG A 119 -8.35 -11.07 -11.84
N HIS A 120 -7.79 -9.93 -11.47
CA HIS A 120 -8.31 -9.09 -10.38
C HIS A 120 -9.77 -8.69 -10.62
N MET A 121 -10.11 -8.24 -11.83
CA MET A 121 -11.49 -7.88 -12.19
C MET A 121 -12.46 -9.06 -11.98
N VAL A 122 -12.07 -10.26 -12.40
CA VAL A 122 -12.85 -11.49 -12.19
C VAL A 122 -12.97 -11.81 -10.70
N MET A 123 -11.87 -11.74 -9.97
CA MET A 123 -11.81 -11.99 -8.52
C MET A 123 -12.75 -11.05 -7.76
N PHE A 124 -12.72 -9.76 -8.06
CA PHE A 124 -13.58 -8.75 -7.45
C PHE A 124 -15.05 -8.96 -7.81
N GLY A 125 -15.34 -9.32 -9.06
CA GLY A 125 -16.69 -9.70 -9.50
C GLY A 125 -17.26 -10.86 -8.69
N ARG A 126 -16.49 -11.96 -8.55
CA ARG A 126 -16.87 -13.13 -7.75
C ARG A 126 -17.01 -12.80 -6.26
N ALA A 127 -16.13 -11.95 -5.71
CA ALA A 127 -16.25 -11.50 -4.32
C ALA A 127 -17.54 -10.71 -4.07
N ILE A 128 -17.92 -9.80 -4.97
CA ILE A 128 -19.19 -9.05 -4.87
C ILE A 128 -20.41 -9.98 -4.93
N GLU A 129 -20.39 -10.96 -5.84
CA GLU A 129 -21.43 -11.99 -5.95
C GLU A 129 -21.50 -12.82 -4.66
N ARG A 130 -20.36 -13.29 -4.15
CA ARG A 130 -20.26 -14.15 -2.96
C ARG A 130 -20.86 -13.51 -1.71
N ILE A 131 -20.65 -12.21 -1.53
CA ILE A 131 -21.21 -11.46 -0.39
C ILE A 131 -22.67 -11.04 -0.62
N GLY A 132 -23.29 -11.44 -1.73
CA GLY A 132 -24.67 -11.09 -2.06
C GLY A 132 -24.90 -9.58 -2.19
N ALA A 133 -23.88 -8.81 -2.61
CA ALA A 133 -23.99 -7.36 -2.75
C ALA A 133 -24.31 -6.97 -4.19
N LYS A 134 -25.05 -5.87 -4.36
CA LYS A 134 -25.27 -5.29 -5.68
C LYS A 134 -24.06 -4.44 -6.07
N PRO A 135 -23.37 -4.68 -7.20
CA PRO A 135 -22.24 -3.83 -7.59
C PRO A 135 -22.67 -2.38 -7.78
N VAL A 136 -21.77 -1.44 -7.50
CA VAL A 136 -21.98 -0.01 -7.76
C VAL A 136 -21.57 0.26 -9.20
N ARG A 137 -22.57 0.55 -10.05
CA ARG A 137 -22.34 0.80 -11.49
C ARG A 137 -22.26 2.30 -11.79
N PRO A 138 -21.32 2.73 -12.65
CA PRO A 138 -21.25 4.10 -13.09
C PRO A 138 -22.48 4.46 -13.93
N ARG A 139 -22.98 5.67 -13.69
CA ARG A 139 -24.03 6.32 -14.51
C ARG A 139 -23.49 6.64 -15.90
N LEU A 140 -24.38 6.94 -16.86
CA LEU A 140 -24.00 7.21 -18.25
C LEU A 140 -22.88 8.26 -18.38
N TYR A 141 -23.02 9.41 -17.72
CA TYR A 141 -22.00 10.46 -17.75
C TYR A 141 -20.66 10.01 -17.12
N GLN A 142 -20.69 9.16 -16.10
CA GLN A 142 -19.48 8.60 -15.48
C GLN A 142 -18.80 7.62 -16.44
N ARG A 143 -19.58 6.79 -17.16
CA ARG A 143 -19.06 5.90 -18.20
C ARG A 143 -18.39 6.68 -19.32
N MET A 144 -18.99 7.80 -19.74
CA MET A 144 -18.37 8.70 -20.71
C MET A 144 -17.01 9.21 -20.22
N ILE A 145 -16.93 9.66 -18.96
CA ILE A 145 -15.65 10.08 -18.36
C ILE A 145 -14.65 8.93 -18.31
N ILE A 146 -15.05 7.76 -17.79
CA ILE A 146 -14.23 6.55 -17.68
C ILE A 146 -13.63 6.14 -19.03
N ASN A 147 -14.42 6.15 -20.10
CA ASN A 147 -13.96 5.80 -21.44
C ASN A 147 -13.10 6.90 -22.10
N THR A 148 -13.15 8.13 -21.59
CA THR A 148 -12.35 9.25 -22.10
C THR A 148 -11.01 9.38 -21.37
N LEU A 149 -10.93 9.01 -20.09
CA LEU A 149 -9.71 9.10 -19.27
C LEU A 149 -8.45 8.44 -19.89
N PRO A 150 -8.53 7.20 -20.47
CA PRO A 150 -7.37 6.54 -21.06
C PRO A 150 -6.67 7.35 -22.16
N PHE A 151 -7.38 8.27 -22.83
CA PHE A 151 -6.78 9.14 -23.86
C PHE A 151 -5.81 10.17 -23.27
N PHE A 152 -5.97 10.52 -22.00
CA PHE A 152 -5.11 11.47 -21.29
C PHE A 152 -4.01 10.78 -20.47
N PHE A 153 -4.13 9.48 -20.22
CA PHE A 153 -3.15 8.70 -19.46
C PHE A 153 -1.98 8.28 -20.35
N ARG A 154 -1.11 9.24 -20.65
CA ARG A 154 0.11 9.04 -21.43
C ARG A 154 1.34 9.46 -20.64
N GLY A 155 2.49 8.84 -20.94
CA GLY A 155 3.77 9.16 -20.30
C GLY A 155 3.67 9.07 -18.78
N SER A 156 4.22 10.06 -18.07
CA SER A 156 4.21 10.10 -16.59
C SER A 156 2.83 10.22 -15.96
N VAL A 157 1.81 10.71 -16.70
CA VAL A 157 0.43 10.80 -16.18
C VAL A 157 -0.14 9.41 -15.93
N LEU A 158 0.12 8.46 -16.84
CA LEU A 158 -0.33 7.07 -16.69
C LEU A 158 0.21 6.48 -15.38
N TRP A 159 1.52 6.59 -15.15
CA TRP A 159 2.16 6.00 -13.97
C TRP A 159 1.73 6.69 -12.68
N VAL A 160 1.57 8.01 -12.69
CA VAL A 160 1.01 8.73 -11.53
C VAL A 160 -0.43 8.30 -11.27
N ALA A 161 -1.26 8.14 -12.30
CA ALA A 161 -2.63 7.68 -12.15
C ALA A 161 -2.72 6.23 -11.65
N ALA A 162 -1.86 5.33 -12.16
CA ALA A 162 -1.70 3.96 -11.69
C ALA A 162 -1.36 3.93 -10.20
N LEU A 163 -0.27 4.60 -9.80
CA LEU A 163 0.16 4.67 -8.40
C LEU A 163 -0.91 5.26 -7.46
N ILE A 164 -1.63 6.30 -7.90
CA ILE A 164 -2.73 6.88 -7.11
C ILE A 164 -3.82 5.86 -6.82
N GLY A 165 -4.16 5.02 -7.79
CA GLY A 165 -5.13 3.95 -7.59
C GLY A 165 -4.56 2.82 -6.74
N GLU A 166 -3.48 2.20 -7.22
CA GLU A 166 -2.92 0.96 -6.69
C GLU A 166 -2.37 1.13 -5.27
N GLU A 167 -1.58 2.18 -5.01
CA GLU A 167 -0.81 2.26 -3.76
C GLU A 167 -1.67 2.64 -2.54
N ILE A 168 -2.72 3.45 -2.75
CA ILE A 168 -3.69 3.77 -1.69
C ILE A 168 -4.49 2.52 -1.32
N PHE A 169 -4.90 1.72 -2.31
CA PHE A 169 -5.59 0.46 -2.04
C PHE A 169 -4.66 -0.56 -1.39
N ASP A 170 -3.45 -0.75 -1.90
CA ASP A 170 -2.43 -1.65 -1.34
C ASP A 170 -2.18 -1.36 0.14
N SER A 171 -1.97 -0.10 0.52
CA SER A 171 -1.76 0.28 1.92
C SER A 171 -2.96 -0.02 2.82
N LEU A 172 -4.19 0.21 2.33
CA LEU A 172 -5.39 -0.12 3.08
C LEU A 172 -5.59 -1.64 3.19
N GLN A 173 -5.32 -2.39 2.13
CA GLN A 173 -5.44 -3.85 2.10
C GLN A 173 -4.42 -4.52 3.02
N ARG A 174 -3.18 -4.00 3.10
CA ARG A 174 -2.16 -4.51 4.04
C ARG A 174 -2.60 -4.40 5.50
N GLN A 175 -3.36 -3.37 5.86
CA GLN A 175 -3.92 -3.20 7.21
C GLN A 175 -5.05 -4.21 7.53
N MET A 176 -5.53 -4.96 6.52
CA MET A 176 -6.66 -5.90 6.62
C MET A 176 -6.25 -7.37 6.69
N MET A 177 -5.07 -7.74 6.18
CA MET A 177 -4.76 -9.14 5.86
C MET A 177 -4.71 -10.07 7.07
N ASP A 178 -4.40 -9.52 8.25
CA ASP A 178 -4.20 -10.26 9.48
C ASP A 178 -5.27 -9.95 10.54
N ASP A 179 -6.38 -9.32 10.13
CA ASP A 179 -7.47 -8.98 11.05
C ASP A 179 -8.35 -10.21 11.36
N PRO A 180 -8.46 -10.64 12.63
CA PRO A 180 -9.20 -11.85 13.00
C PRO A 180 -10.72 -11.71 12.82
N GLU A 181 -11.26 -10.49 12.76
CA GLU A 181 -12.68 -10.25 12.56
C GLU A 181 -13.09 -10.24 11.08
N LEU A 182 -12.14 -10.36 10.15
CA LEU A 182 -12.40 -10.34 8.71
C LEU A 182 -12.75 -11.74 8.18
N GLN A 183 -13.73 -11.80 7.26
CA GLN A 183 -14.06 -13.04 6.53
C GLN A 183 -12.79 -13.67 5.90
N PRO A 184 -12.50 -14.96 6.12
CA PRO A 184 -11.29 -15.60 5.62
C PRO A 184 -11.10 -15.50 4.11
N PHE A 185 -12.18 -15.64 3.33
CA PHE A 185 -12.10 -15.52 1.87
C PHE A 185 -11.76 -14.07 1.44
N VAL A 186 -12.19 -13.05 2.20
CA VAL A 186 -11.82 -11.65 1.93
C VAL A 186 -10.33 -11.46 2.22
N GLN A 187 -9.81 -11.99 3.34
CA GLN A 187 -8.37 -11.97 3.62
C GLN A 187 -7.57 -12.58 2.46
N ARG A 188 -8.02 -13.72 1.93
CA ARG A 188 -7.37 -14.38 0.78
C ARG A 188 -7.41 -13.53 -0.49
N VAL A 189 -8.55 -12.92 -0.82
CA VAL A 189 -8.69 -11.98 -1.95
C VAL A 189 -7.71 -10.82 -1.81
N MET A 190 -7.63 -10.20 -0.63
CA MET A 190 -6.72 -9.08 -0.38
C MET A 190 -5.26 -9.52 -0.48
N ARG A 191 -4.90 -10.68 0.07
CA ARG A 191 -3.53 -11.22 0.04
C ARG A 191 -3.04 -11.50 -1.38
N ILE A 192 -3.90 -12.09 -2.22
CA ILE A 192 -3.59 -12.32 -3.63
C ILE A 192 -3.36 -10.98 -4.33
N HIS A 193 -4.32 -10.06 -4.25
CA HIS A 193 -4.23 -8.74 -4.89
C HIS A 193 -2.97 -7.97 -4.48
N VAL A 194 -2.72 -7.83 -3.17
CA VAL A 194 -1.54 -7.12 -2.63
C VAL A 194 -0.22 -7.74 -3.10
N THR A 195 -0.16 -9.07 -3.25
CA THR A 195 1.04 -9.77 -3.71
C THR A 195 1.34 -9.50 -5.19
N GLU A 196 0.30 -9.36 -6.00
CA GLU A 196 0.41 -9.06 -7.42
C GLU A 196 0.69 -7.55 -7.64
N GLU A 197 -0.09 -6.68 -7.00
CA GLU A 197 0.05 -5.21 -7.06
C GLU A 197 1.39 -4.68 -6.56
N ALA A 198 2.03 -5.35 -5.59
CA ALA A 198 3.36 -4.96 -5.13
C ALA A 198 4.39 -4.87 -6.28
N ARG A 199 4.20 -5.66 -7.35
CA ARG A 199 5.05 -5.63 -8.54
C ARG A 199 4.67 -4.49 -9.48
N HIS A 200 3.38 -4.24 -9.68
CA HIS A 200 2.85 -3.14 -10.51
C HIS A 200 3.29 -1.78 -9.97
N ILE A 201 3.11 -1.56 -8.67
CA ILE A 201 3.57 -0.36 -7.95
C ILE A 201 5.07 -0.18 -8.14
N GLN A 202 5.86 -1.26 -7.98
CA GLN A 202 7.31 -1.24 -8.17
C GLN A 202 7.69 -0.84 -9.60
N PHE A 203 7.00 -1.34 -10.61
CA PHE A 203 7.24 -1.00 -12.01
C PHE A 203 6.83 0.43 -12.36
N ALA A 204 5.69 0.89 -11.84
CA ALA A 204 5.23 2.25 -12.01
C ALA A 204 6.18 3.25 -11.33
N ARG A 205 6.69 2.96 -10.13
CA ARG A 205 7.68 3.78 -9.41
C ARG A 205 9.01 3.89 -10.17
N ASP A 206 9.58 2.77 -10.65
CA ASP A 206 10.80 2.80 -11.49
C ASP A 206 10.58 3.65 -12.75
N GLY A 207 9.44 3.43 -13.40
CA GLY A 207 9.04 4.17 -14.58
C GLY A 207 8.92 5.69 -14.33
N LEU A 208 8.38 6.09 -13.18
CA LEU A 208 8.22 7.50 -12.84
C LEU A 208 9.55 8.15 -12.45
N ARG A 209 10.40 7.48 -11.65
CA ARG A 209 11.73 7.99 -11.29
C ARG A 209 12.56 8.33 -12.52
N LYS A 210 12.66 7.40 -13.47
CA LYS A 210 13.44 7.58 -14.72
C LYS A 210 12.91 8.70 -15.61
N ARG A 211 11.58 8.89 -15.68
CA ARG A 211 10.98 9.95 -16.52
C ARG A 211 10.97 11.33 -15.88
N THR A 212 11.07 11.41 -14.56
CA THR A 212 10.95 12.70 -13.86
C THR A 212 12.24 13.51 -13.97
N SER A 213 13.41 12.87 -14.10
CA SER A 213 14.69 13.55 -14.39
C SER A 213 14.67 14.30 -15.72
N ASP A 214 13.98 13.76 -16.71
CA ASP A 214 14.00 14.26 -18.09
C ASP A 214 12.79 15.17 -18.39
N MET A 215 11.96 15.44 -17.37
CA MET A 215 10.70 16.14 -17.54
C MET A 215 10.92 17.66 -17.61
N GLY A 216 10.47 18.27 -18.71
CA GLY A 216 10.42 19.73 -18.83
C GLY A 216 9.60 20.38 -17.71
N TRP A 217 10.02 21.57 -17.27
CA TRP A 217 9.41 22.29 -16.14
C TRP A 217 7.88 22.44 -16.24
N PRO A 218 7.27 22.82 -17.39
CA PRO A 218 5.82 22.96 -17.49
C PRO A 218 5.09 21.63 -17.24
N THR A 219 5.58 20.54 -17.82
CA THR A 219 5.01 19.21 -17.63
C THR A 219 5.12 18.77 -16.18
N ARG A 220 6.26 19.04 -15.53
CA ARG A 220 6.47 18.72 -14.11
C ARG A 220 5.49 19.48 -13.22
N VAL A 221 5.31 20.78 -13.45
CA VAL A 221 4.33 21.58 -12.70
C VAL A 221 2.92 21.04 -12.92
N TRP A 222 2.56 20.66 -14.15
CA TRP A 222 1.23 20.15 -14.43
C TRP A 222 0.98 18.78 -13.76
N VAL A 223 1.86 17.78 -13.98
CA VAL A 223 1.75 16.44 -13.36
C VAL A 223 1.78 16.52 -11.83
N SER A 224 2.62 17.39 -11.27
CA SER A 224 2.76 17.54 -9.82
C SER A 224 1.53 18.13 -9.12
N ASN A 225 0.62 18.77 -9.86
CA ASN A 225 -0.60 19.33 -9.29
C ASN A 225 -1.85 18.54 -9.70
N LEU A 226 -1.86 17.92 -10.90
CA LEU A 226 -2.98 17.14 -11.40
C LEU A 226 -3.34 15.96 -10.48
N ASN A 227 -2.34 15.33 -9.85
CA ASN A 227 -2.55 14.21 -8.93
C ASN A 227 -3.50 14.56 -7.76
N GLY A 228 -3.61 15.82 -7.38
CA GLY A 228 -4.53 16.28 -6.33
C GLY A 228 -6.01 15.95 -6.60
N LEU A 229 -6.39 15.74 -7.87
CA LEU A 229 -7.74 15.28 -8.24
C LEU A 229 -8.05 13.89 -7.65
N GLY A 230 -7.03 13.06 -7.44
CA GLY A 230 -7.16 11.76 -6.77
C GLY A 230 -7.79 11.90 -5.38
N GLY A 231 -7.40 12.92 -4.60
CA GLY A 231 -7.98 13.14 -3.27
C GLY A 231 -9.47 13.41 -3.30
N LEU A 232 -9.94 14.20 -4.27
CA LEU A 232 -11.37 14.47 -4.44
C LEU A 232 -12.14 13.19 -4.83
N PHE A 233 -11.55 12.39 -5.71
CA PHE A 233 -12.10 11.09 -6.12
C PHE A 233 -12.20 10.12 -4.95
N PHE A 234 -11.11 9.86 -4.22
CA PHE A 234 -11.11 8.92 -3.09
C PHE A 234 -11.99 9.38 -1.94
N ARG A 235 -12.00 10.69 -1.63
CA ARG A 235 -12.96 11.25 -0.65
C ARG A 235 -14.40 11.04 -1.09
N HIS A 236 -14.70 11.05 -2.38
CA HIS A 236 -16.04 10.71 -2.88
C HIS A 236 -16.31 9.20 -2.75
N LEU A 237 -15.38 8.37 -3.22
CA LEU A 237 -15.48 6.92 -3.23
C LEU A 237 -15.73 6.34 -1.84
N PHE A 238 -14.89 6.69 -0.86
CA PHE A 238 -14.96 6.14 0.49
C PHE A 238 -16.11 6.67 1.35
N SER A 239 -16.83 7.68 0.88
CA SER A 239 -18.01 8.21 1.57
C SER A 239 -19.22 8.26 0.65
N HIS A 240 -19.29 7.32 -0.30
CA HIS A 240 -20.33 7.32 -1.30
C HIS A 240 -21.69 7.05 -0.62
N PRO A 241 -22.69 7.94 -0.75
CA PRO A 241 -23.96 7.82 -0.01
C PRO A 241 -24.72 6.50 -0.17
N ILE A 242 -24.42 5.73 -1.22
CA ILE A 242 -25.11 4.47 -1.49
C ILE A 242 -24.78 3.39 -0.46
N GLN A 243 -23.56 3.37 0.10
CA GLN A 243 -23.14 2.32 1.02
C GLN A 243 -23.96 2.39 2.32
N TYR A 244 -24.13 3.61 2.85
CA TYR A 244 -24.96 3.88 4.02
C TYR A 244 -26.45 3.57 3.77
N ARG A 245 -27.01 4.03 2.63
CA ARG A 245 -28.43 3.77 2.31
C ARG A 245 -28.75 2.28 2.20
N ARG A 246 -27.83 1.50 1.64
CA ARG A 246 -28.00 0.06 1.50
C ARG A 246 -27.87 -0.67 2.84
N ALA A 247 -27.10 -0.11 3.77
CA ALA A 247 -27.04 -0.57 5.15
C ALA A 247 -28.20 -0.06 6.03
N GLY A 248 -29.24 0.55 5.45
CA GLY A 248 -30.41 1.06 6.19
C GLY A 248 -30.18 2.39 6.93
N LEU A 249 -29.07 3.09 6.68
CA LEU A 249 -28.74 4.37 7.31
C LEU A 249 -29.11 5.56 6.41
N ASP A 250 -29.24 6.76 6.99
CA ASP A 250 -29.36 8.00 6.21
C ASP A 250 -28.05 8.28 5.46
N GLY A 251 -28.10 8.22 4.12
CA GLY A 251 -26.89 8.33 3.32
C GLY A 251 -26.24 9.71 3.28
N ARG A 252 -26.95 10.79 3.63
CA ARG A 252 -26.36 12.12 3.71
C ARG A 252 -25.71 12.34 5.08
N ALA A 253 -26.37 11.91 6.15
CA ALA A 253 -25.87 11.96 7.52
C ALA A 253 -24.65 11.06 7.69
N GLY A 254 -24.71 9.80 7.25
CA GLY A 254 -23.58 8.87 7.29
C GLY A 254 -22.36 9.43 6.56
N ARG A 255 -22.55 9.99 5.37
CA ARG A 255 -21.47 10.67 4.63
C ARG A 255 -20.89 11.87 5.36
N ARG A 256 -21.72 12.70 5.99
CA ARG A 256 -21.25 13.87 6.76
C ARG A 256 -20.42 13.43 7.96
N LEU A 257 -20.90 12.43 8.71
CA LEU A 257 -20.22 11.88 9.87
C LEU A 257 -18.90 11.22 9.48
N ALA A 258 -18.89 10.35 8.47
CA ALA A 258 -17.68 9.71 7.98
C ALA A 258 -16.60 10.72 7.53
N ARG A 259 -17.02 11.85 6.95
CA ARG A 259 -16.10 12.93 6.52
C ARG A 259 -15.61 13.82 7.65
N ALA A 260 -16.28 13.79 8.80
CA ALA A 260 -15.91 14.55 10.00
C ALA A 260 -15.18 13.69 11.04
N SER A 261 -15.18 12.36 10.87
CA SER A 261 -14.50 11.42 11.76
C SER A 261 -12.99 11.65 11.77
N ALA A 262 -12.44 11.88 12.97
CA ALA A 262 -11.00 12.02 13.19
C ALA A 262 -10.27 10.70 12.89
N HIS A 263 -10.80 9.58 13.40
CA HIS A 263 -10.30 8.24 13.09
C HIS A 263 -10.24 7.98 11.58
N ARG A 264 -11.31 8.36 10.84
CA ARG A 264 -11.33 8.17 9.38
C ARG A 264 -10.30 9.04 8.67
N HIS A 265 -9.98 10.21 9.20
CA HIS A 265 -8.91 11.07 8.69
C HIS A 265 -7.54 10.42 8.92
N GLU A 266 -7.29 9.86 10.11
CA GLU A 266 -6.05 9.15 10.43
C GLU A 266 -5.81 7.95 9.51
N VAL A 267 -6.84 7.13 9.29
CA VAL A 267 -6.78 5.99 8.35
C VAL A 267 -6.45 6.44 6.91
N GLN A 268 -7.03 7.56 6.46
CA GLN A 268 -6.74 8.11 5.12
C GLN A 268 -5.32 8.66 5.00
N VAL A 269 -4.83 9.33 6.03
CA VAL A 269 -3.45 9.84 6.08
C VAL A 269 -2.46 8.67 6.08
N ALA A 270 -2.69 7.64 6.91
CA ALA A 270 -1.86 6.45 6.95
C ALA A 270 -1.83 5.73 5.59
N GLY A 271 -3.00 5.53 4.97
CA GLY A 271 -3.12 4.89 3.66
C GLY A 271 -2.45 5.64 2.51
N PHE A 272 -2.35 6.97 2.60
CA PHE A 272 -1.71 7.80 1.57
C PHE A 272 -0.22 8.08 1.84
N ALA A 273 0.27 7.86 3.06
CA ALA A 273 1.62 8.24 3.46
C ALA A 273 2.73 7.64 2.55
N PRO A 274 2.71 6.36 2.16
CA PRO A 274 3.72 5.80 1.26
C PRO A 274 3.77 6.51 -0.10
N LEU A 275 2.59 6.76 -0.69
CA LEU A 275 2.48 7.44 -1.98
C LEU A 275 2.88 8.90 -1.88
N ALA A 276 2.48 9.58 -0.80
CA ALA A 276 2.88 10.95 -0.54
C ALA A 276 4.41 11.07 -0.45
N ALA A 277 5.06 10.20 0.31
CA ALA A 277 6.52 10.18 0.45
C ALA A 277 7.21 9.96 -0.90
N PHE A 278 6.69 9.04 -1.73
CA PHE A 278 7.24 8.80 -3.07
C PHE A 278 7.05 10.02 -3.99
N LEU A 279 5.86 10.62 -4.01
CA LEU A 279 5.60 11.83 -4.81
C LEU A 279 6.48 13.02 -4.39
N GLU A 280 6.83 13.11 -3.10
CA GLU A 280 7.79 14.10 -2.59
C GLU A 280 9.21 13.80 -3.06
N GLU A 281 9.65 12.54 -2.96
CA GLU A 281 10.96 12.05 -3.40
C GLU A 281 11.23 12.42 -4.86
N VAL A 282 10.27 12.17 -5.75
CA VAL A 282 10.41 12.49 -7.18
C VAL A 282 10.05 13.95 -7.50
N GLY A 283 9.61 14.73 -6.51
CA GLY A 283 9.21 16.13 -6.67
C GLY A 283 8.01 16.32 -7.61
N LEU A 284 7.02 15.42 -7.47
CA LEU A 284 5.69 15.48 -8.07
C LEU A 284 4.58 15.77 -7.04
N MET A 285 4.94 16.16 -5.81
CA MET A 285 4.00 16.71 -4.83
C MET A 285 3.97 18.26 -4.91
N GLY A 286 3.24 18.78 -5.90
CA GLY A 286 3.10 20.21 -6.14
C GLY A 286 2.24 20.93 -5.10
N ARG A 287 2.32 22.26 -5.03
CA ARG A 287 1.62 23.07 -4.01
C ARG A 287 0.09 22.95 -4.08
N ILE A 288 -0.48 22.96 -5.29
CA ILE A 288 -1.93 22.83 -5.50
C ILE A 288 -2.35 21.38 -5.24
N GLY A 289 -1.60 20.41 -5.76
CA GLY A 289 -1.84 18.98 -5.51
C GLY A 289 -1.89 18.68 -4.01
N ARG A 290 -0.87 19.10 -3.27
CA ARG A 290 -0.81 19.00 -1.80
C ARG A 290 -2.03 19.62 -1.12
N ARG A 291 -2.43 20.83 -1.54
CA ARG A 291 -3.61 21.51 -0.98
C ARG A 291 -4.90 20.72 -1.22
N MET A 292 -5.04 20.10 -2.39
CA MET A 292 -6.20 19.26 -2.71
C MET A 292 -6.22 17.98 -1.87
N TRP A 293 -5.10 17.29 -1.74
CA TRP A 293 -4.99 16.10 -0.87
C TRP A 293 -5.28 16.43 0.59
N ARG A 294 -4.73 17.54 1.10
CA ARG A 294 -5.03 18.04 2.45
C ARG A 294 -6.50 18.37 2.62
N ARG A 295 -7.12 19.15 1.72
CA ARG A 295 -8.55 19.46 1.77
C ARG A 295 -9.43 18.20 1.66
N SER A 296 -8.89 17.12 1.08
CA SER A 296 -9.59 15.86 0.91
C SER A 296 -9.45 14.91 2.10
N GLY A 297 -8.60 15.24 3.09
CA GLY A 297 -8.39 14.42 4.29
C GLY A 297 -7.32 13.34 4.13
N PHE A 298 -6.40 13.47 3.16
CA PHE A 298 -5.32 12.49 2.97
C PHE A 298 -3.96 12.98 3.45
N LEU A 299 -3.87 14.26 3.87
CA LEU A 299 -2.69 14.81 4.51
C LEU A 299 -3.07 15.41 5.87
N PRO A 300 -2.12 15.52 6.82
CA PRO A 300 -2.33 16.25 8.06
C PRO A 300 -2.78 17.70 7.79
N GLN A 301 -3.71 18.19 8.61
CA GLN A 301 -4.10 19.61 8.57
C GLN A 301 -3.05 20.44 9.32
N ASP A 302 -2.80 21.66 8.84
CA ASP A 302 -1.88 22.60 9.50
C ASP A 302 -2.44 23.14 10.83
N HIS A 303 -3.69 22.79 11.18
CA HIS A 303 -4.42 23.19 12.39
C HIS A 303 -5.03 21.98 13.09
N THR A 304 -4.20 21.05 13.53
CA THR A 304 -4.55 20.24 14.69
C THR A 304 -3.84 20.90 15.86
N PRO A 305 -4.56 21.36 16.92
CA PRO A 305 -3.89 21.73 18.14
C PRO A 305 -3.02 20.54 18.52
N THR A 306 -1.73 20.77 18.74
CA THR A 306 -0.94 19.84 19.53
C THR A 306 -1.72 19.67 20.82
N VAL A 307 -2.35 18.50 21.01
CA VAL A 307 -2.80 18.10 22.33
C VAL A 307 -1.50 17.96 23.11
N ARG A 308 -1.08 19.05 23.76
CA ARG A 308 -0.16 18.97 24.87
C ARG A 308 -0.87 18.11 25.88
N HIS A 309 -0.47 16.85 25.99
CA HIS A 309 -0.79 16.04 27.15
C HIS A 309 -0.38 16.86 28.38
N ARG A 310 -1.37 17.46 29.04
CA ARG A 310 -1.20 18.04 30.36
C ARG A 310 -0.82 16.89 31.27
N GLY A 311 0.31 17.04 31.95
CA GLY A 311 0.96 16.01 32.76
C GLY A 311 -0.05 15.20 33.57
N ILE A 312 -0.19 13.95 33.18
CA ILE A 312 -0.57 12.88 34.10
C ILE A 312 0.74 12.35 34.66
N ALA A 313 0.76 12.18 35.97
CA ALA A 313 1.93 11.83 36.76
C ALA A 313 2.71 10.64 36.20
N ALA A 314 4.02 10.69 36.42
CA ALA A 314 4.98 9.65 36.09
C ALA A 314 4.47 8.25 36.49
N GLY A 315 4.52 7.32 35.54
CA GLY A 315 4.16 5.92 35.74
C GLY A 315 3.05 5.48 34.78
N THR A 316 3.41 5.19 33.53
CA THR A 316 3.01 4.03 32.71
C THR A 316 3.53 4.29 31.29
N GLU A 317 4.32 3.35 30.79
CA GLU A 317 5.02 3.39 29.51
C GLU A 317 4.04 3.43 28.30
N PRO A 318 4.41 4.10 27.19
CA PRO A 318 3.64 4.01 25.95
C PRO A 318 3.76 2.62 25.34
N ALA A 319 2.63 2.01 25.01
CA ALA A 319 2.53 0.70 24.36
C ALA A 319 3.41 0.66 23.10
N ILE A 320 4.28 -0.35 23.10
CA ILE A 320 5.26 -0.68 22.07
C ILE A 320 4.49 -1.30 20.89
N ASP A 321 4.84 -0.90 19.68
CA ASP A 321 4.49 -1.61 18.45
C ASP A 321 5.19 -2.98 18.51
N GLU A 322 4.45 -4.04 18.87
CA GLU A 322 4.98 -5.28 19.51
C GLU A 322 5.94 -6.14 18.67
N ASP A 323 6.28 -5.75 17.43
CA ASP A 323 7.21 -6.48 16.56
C ASP A 323 8.45 -5.68 16.11
N VAL A 324 8.76 -4.57 16.80
CA VAL A 324 9.91 -3.71 16.45
C VAL A 324 10.86 -3.52 17.64
N TYR A 325 12.07 -4.08 17.52
CA TYR A 325 13.17 -3.78 18.45
C TYR A 325 13.86 -2.47 18.04
N ASP A 326 13.86 -1.46 18.90
CA ASP A 326 14.69 -0.24 18.77
C ASP A 326 15.60 -0.11 19.99
N GLY A 327 16.90 -0.32 19.78
CA GLY A 327 17.84 -0.33 20.89
C GLY A 327 19.28 -0.51 20.44
N PHE A 328 20.17 -0.71 21.42
CA PHE A 328 21.58 -0.95 21.14
C PHE A 328 21.84 -2.42 20.83
N ALA A 329 22.75 -2.68 19.91
CA ALA A 329 23.29 -3.99 19.59
C ALA A 329 24.82 -3.89 19.46
N VAL A 330 25.50 -5.03 19.60
CA VAL A 330 26.91 -5.17 19.29
C VAL A 330 27.02 -5.86 17.93
N LEU A 331 27.69 -5.20 17.00
CA LEU A 331 27.98 -5.71 15.67
C LEU A 331 29.42 -6.22 15.63
N ASP A 332 29.60 -7.49 15.34
CA ASP A 332 30.90 -8.13 15.11
C ASP A 332 31.05 -8.43 13.60
N ASN A 333 32.12 -7.92 13.00
CA ASN A 333 32.47 -8.11 11.59
C ASN A 333 33.77 -8.90 11.38
N GLY A 334 34.29 -9.56 12.43
CA GLY A 334 35.53 -10.34 12.41
C GLY A 334 36.79 -9.56 12.77
N ASP A 335 36.78 -8.23 12.65
CA ASP A 335 37.93 -7.36 12.95
C ASP A 335 37.70 -6.48 14.20
N ARG A 336 36.45 -6.08 14.49
CA ARG A 336 36.12 -5.21 15.64
C ARG A 336 34.65 -5.27 16.05
N ASP A 337 34.43 -5.36 17.37
CA ASP A 337 33.11 -5.18 17.97
C ASP A 337 32.73 -3.69 18.03
N SER A 338 31.58 -3.35 17.44
CA SER A 338 31.05 -1.98 17.41
C SER A 338 29.66 -1.93 18.03
N ARG A 339 29.50 -1.11 19.07
CA ARG A 339 28.18 -0.83 19.65
C ARG A 339 27.44 0.14 18.75
N VAL A 340 26.29 -0.29 18.25
CA VAL A 340 25.46 0.46 17.31
C VAL A 340 24.01 0.47 17.76
N ARG A 341 23.26 1.50 17.40
CA ARG A 341 21.82 1.56 17.55
C ARG A 341 21.16 0.96 16.32
N VAL A 342 20.24 0.04 16.54
CA VAL A 342 19.52 -0.69 15.50
C VAL A 342 18.03 -0.56 15.71
N ARG A 343 17.29 -0.54 14.59
CA ARG A 343 15.85 -0.76 14.58
C ARG A 343 15.54 -1.98 13.72
N LEU A 344 15.05 -3.04 14.33
CA LEU A 344 14.84 -4.36 13.72
C LEU A 344 13.37 -4.78 13.82
N THR A 345 12.91 -5.52 12.83
CA THR A 345 11.59 -6.16 12.82
C THR A 345 11.69 -7.50 12.09
N GLY A 346 10.76 -8.40 12.30
CA GLY A 346 10.77 -9.69 11.64
C GLY A 346 9.38 -10.26 11.41
N HIS A 347 9.32 -11.30 10.61
CA HIS A 347 8.09 -12.03 10.29
C HIS A 347 8.45 -13.47 9.92
N LEU A 348 7.50 -14.39 10.13
CA LEU A 348 7.60 -15.74 9.57
C LEU A 348 7.34 -15.66 8.06
N ASP A 349 8.30 -16.07 7.23
CA ASP A 349 8.09 -16.15 5.79
C ASP A 349 7.33 -17.45 5.47
N PRO A 350 6.10 -17.38 4.96
CA PRO A 350 5.29 -18.56 4.68
C PRO A 350 5.78 -19.36 3.45
N ILE A 351 6.78 -18.85 2.71
CA ILE A 351 7.36 -19.52 1.53
C ILE A 351 8.38 -20.58 1.94
N ASP A 352 9.22 -20.31 2.95
CA ASP A 352 10.25 -21.24 3.43
C ASP A 352 10.05 -21.70 4.88
N GLY A 353 9.03 -21.17 5.57
CA GLY A 353 8.69 -21.49 6.95
C GLY A 353 9.71 -21.00 7.97
N ARG A 354 10.63 -20.10 7.58
CA ARG A 354 11.65 -19.56 8.48
C ARG A 354 11.29 -18.14 8.90
N TYR A 355 11.79 -17.73 10.06
CA TYR A 355 11.62 -16.36 10.53
C TYR A 355 12.66 -15.46 9.84
N HIS A 356 12.22 -14.46 9.09
CA HIS A 356 13.09 -13.48 8.43
C HIS A 356 13.00 -12.17 9.17
N TRP A 357 14.16 -11.59 9.49
CA TRP A 357 14.23 -10.34 10.21
C TRP A 357 15.16 -9.36 9.50
N GLN A 358 14.82 -8.09 9.54
CA GLN A 358 15.55 -7.02 8.87
C GLN A 358 15.43 -5.71 9.62
N GLY A 359 16.30 -4.76 9.29
CA GLY A 359 16.25 -3.45 9.93
C GLY A 359 17.33 -2.49 9.46
N SER A 360 17.47 -1.41 10.23
CA SER A 360 18.44 -0.35 9.97
C SER A 360 19.42 -0.21 11.13
N ILE A 361 20.70 -0.07 10.80
CA ILE A 361 21.77 0.39 11.69
C ILE A 361 21.85 1.91 11.54
N LEU A 362 21.55 2.62 12.62
CA LEU A 362 21.42 4.08 12.63
C LEU A 362 22.77 4.79 12.75
N ASP A 363 23.79 4.10 13.26
CA ASP A 363 25.15 4.64 13.46
C ASP A 363 26.09 4.21 12.32
N ALA A 364 25.91 4.76 11.11
CA ALA A 364 26.66 4.33 9.93
C ALA A 364 28.17 4.57 10.00
N ASP A 365 28.63 5.57 10.75
CA ASP A 365 30.06 5.89 10.88
C ASP A 365 30.83 4.80 11.66
N MET A 366 30.10 3.92 12.36
CA MET A 366 30.66 2.79 13.10
C MET A 366 30.72 1.49 12.27
N VAL A 367 30.25 1.50 11.03
CA VAL A 367 30.16 0.31 10.16
C VAL A 367 31.22 0.38 9.06
N ALA A 368 32.12 -0.61 9.04
CA ALA A 368 33.24 -0.64 8.10
C ALA A 368 32.83 -0.93 6.63
N GLY A 369 31.66 -1.53 6.38
CA GLY A 369 31.20 -1.89 5.04
C GLY A 369 30.00 -2.83 5.02
N THR A 370 29.63 -3.31 3.83
CA THR A 370 28.60 -4.35 3.63
C THR A 370 29.24 -5.74 3.69
N GLY A 371 28.50 -6.76 4.14
CA GLY A 371 29.08 -8.09 4.34
C GLY A 371 28.38 -8.90 5.43
N PRO A 372 28.81 -10.16 5.63
CA PRO A 372 28.35 -10.98 6.73
C PRO A 372 28.81 -10.37 8.06
N VAL A 373 27.94 -10.42 9.07
CA VAL A 373 28.16 -9.89 10.41
C VAL A 373 27.45 -10.77 11.43
N ARG A 374 27.90 -10.73 12.68
CA ARG A 374 27.16 -11.27 13.81
C ARG A 374 26.57 -10.13 14.63
N LEU A 375 25.27 -10.17 14.87
CA LEU A 375 24.55 -9.15 15.63
C LEU A 375 24.14 -9.71 16.99
N THR A 376 24.55 -9.02 18.06
CA THR A 376 24.30 -9.43 19.44
C THR A 376 23.45 -8.40 20.19
N ILE A 377 22.34 -8.83 20.79
CA ILE A 377 21.49 -8.02 21.67
C ILE A 377 21.33 -8.76 22.99
N GLY A 378 21.79 -8.15 24.09
CA GLY A 378 21.83 -8.83 25.40
C GLY A 378 22.68 -10.09 25.36
N GLN A 379 22.05 -11.25 25.54
CA GLN A 379 22.69 -12.58 25.50
C GLN A 379 22.42 -13.34 24.19
N ARG A 380 21.63 -12.78 23.26
CA ARG A 380 21.24 -13.45 22.01
C ARG A 380 22.09 -12.93 20.86
N SER A 381 22.59 -13.84 20.04
CA SER A 381 23.41 -13.54 18.86
C SER A 381 22.83 -14.21 17.63
N ALA A 382 22.81 -13.51 16.50
CA ALA A 382 22.35 -14.06 15.24
C ALA A 382 23.31 -13.66 14.10
N ASP A 383 23.53 -14.60 13.18
CA ASP A 383 24.28 -14.33 11.96
C ASP A 383 23.38 -13.54 10.99
N ALA A 384 23.94 -12.49 10.42
CA ALA A 384 23.24 -11.54 9.59
C ALA A 384 24.13 -11.00 8.48
N ARG A 385 23.55 -10.17 7.62
CA ARG A 385 24.28 -9.52 6.54
C ARG A 385 23.89 -8.06 6.45
N ILE A 386 24.90 -7.19 6.44
CA ILE A 386 24.74 -5.80 6.04
C ILE A 386 24.62 -5.75 4.52
N VAL A 387 23.46 -5.30 4.05
CA VAL A 387 23.05 -5.37 2.64
C VAL A 387 23.59 -4.18 1.85
N GLU A 388 23.27 -2.96 2.30
CA GLU A 388 23.63 -1.73 1.61
C GLU A 388 23.62 -0.52 2.55
N ARG A 389 24.29 0.56 2.14
CA ARG A 389 24.20 1.88 2.77
C ARG A 389 23.07 2.66 2.11
N THR A 390 22.14 3.16 2.91
CA THR A 390 21.01 3.98 2.43
C THR A 390 21.48 5.41 2.13
N ALA A 391 20.68 6.13 1.32
CA ALA A 391 20.93 7.55 1.02
C ALA A 391 20.87 8.47 2.26
N GLN A 392 20.31 8.00 3.38
CA GLN A 392 20.20 8.71 4.65
C GLN A 392 21.42 8.45 5.57
N SER A 393 22.48 7.83 5.05
CA SER A 393 23.64 7.41 5.84
C SER A 393 23.27 6.49 7.01
N THR A 394 22.41 5.50 6.74
CA THR A 394 22.20 4.33 7.61
C THR A 394 22.58 3.06 6.84
N TYR A 395 22.74 1.92 7.51
CA TYR A 395 22.97 0.63 6.84
C TYR A 395 21.78 -0.30 7.01
N THR A 396 21.38 -1.01 5.95
CA THR A 396 20.35 -2.05 6.03
C THR A 396 20.99 -3.37 6.46
N ILE A 397 20.38 -4.06 7.43
CA ILE A 397 20.79 -5.38 7.92
C ILE A 397 19.64 -6.38 7.79
N ALA A 398 19.95 -7.62 7.42
CA ALA A 398 18.97 -8.70 7.33
C ALA A 398 19.56 -10.03 7.82
N GLY A 399 18.71 -10.87 8.42
CA GLY A 399 19.04 -12.21 8.88
C GLY A 399 17.85 -13.16 8.74
N VAL A 400 18.14 -14.46 8.82
CA VAL A 400 17.16 -15.54 8.68
C VAL A 400 17.34 -16.52 9.83
N GLY A 401 16.24 -16.99 10.41
CA GLY A 401 16.21 -17.82 11.60
C GLY A 401 15.84 -17.02 12.85
N GLU A 402 16.23 -17.54 14.01
CA GLU A 402 15.94 -16.92 15.30
C GLU A 402 16.54 -15.51 15.37
N PRO A 403 15.75 -14.46 15.64
CA PRO A 403 16.25 -13.10 15.72
C PRO A 403 17.03 -12.86 17.02
N PRO A 404 17.96 -11.90 17.04
CA PRO A 404 18.70 -11.55 18.25
C PRO A 404 17.87 -10.76 19.27
N PHE A 405 16.63 -10.37 18.95
CA PHE A 405 15.71 -9.68 19.86
C PHE A 405 14.59 -10.60 20.35
N THR A 406 13.94 -10.25 21.45
CA THR A 406 12.79 -10.99 21.98
C THR A 406 11.58 -10.81 21.08
N LEU A 407 10.98 -11.92 20.66
CA LEU A 407 9.66 -11.97 20.06
C LEU A 407 8.64 -11.92 21.19
N ALA A 408 7.55 -11.17 21.04
CA ALA A 408 6.39 -11.34 21.92
C ALA A 408 5.84 -12.77 21.70
N GLU A 409 5.59 -13.52 22.78
CA GLU A 409 5.05 -14.89 22.71
C GLU A 409 3.62 -14.93 22.19
#